data_AF-A0A401V533-F1
#
_entry.id   AF-A0A401V533-F1
#
_cell.length_a   1.000
_cell.length_b   1.000
_cell.length_c   1.000
_cell.angle_alpha   90.00
_cell.angle_beta   90.00
_cell.angle_gamma   90.00
#
_symmetry.space_group_name_H-M   'P 1'
#
loop_
_entity.id
_entity.type
_entity.pdbx_description
1 polymer ?
#
loop_
_entity_poly.entity_id
_entity_poly.type
_entity_poly.pdbx_seq_one_letter_code
_entity_poly.pdbx_strand_id
1 'polypeptide(L)'
;MRKMVRWLAVAVVLTVTGFGAAAPAAAADPVVDVRAFVAAGFHGTTDDDYRAWAGVLASVPDGPSTRQQATAALAGTIEELRAYVDGGYLNAWFADERLRVTRVLAAATGPAVEAGAQAALASSDRQDLSDFLTNGLPVAQYADDRLMASTMLTGGVNNSGPALDAAAQAALAGTPAELREFLLVGQFVARAIDAAAAPVVPAVPVVPAAPVAPAAQPAAAAPQAVAAAAPTRVLAVTGPSSRVSTAGLAAVVLLVGVGLVVLARRRDVA
;
A
#
# COMPACT_ATOMS: atom_id res chain seq x y z
N MET A 1 48.70 -54.59 3.83
CA MET A 1 47.63 -55.28 4.59
C MET A 1 46.62 -54.25 5.08
N ARG A 2 45.34 -54.43 4.71
CA ARG A 2 44.10 -54.05 5.43
C ARG A 2 43.90 -52.56 5.77
N LYS A 3 43.07 -51.79 5.03
CA LYS A 3 41.59 -51.77 4.87
C LYS A 3 40.95 -50.65 5.74
N MET A 4 39.87 -50.05 5.20
CA MET A 4 38.82 -49.18 5.80
C MET A 4 39.14 -47.67 5.70
N VAL A 5 38.46 -46.81 4.92
CA VAL A 5 37.05 -46.61 4.51
C VAL A 5 36.08 -46.44 5.69
N ARG A 6 35.71 -45.17 5.96
CA ARG A 6 34.42 -44.63 6.48
C ARG A 6 34.68 -43.35 7.28
N TRP A 7 33.84 -42.32 7.32
CA TRP A 7 32.71 -41.79 6.55
C TRP A 7 32.49 -40.38 7.15
N LEU A 8 31.90 -39.44 6.40
CA LEU A 8 31.49 -38.10 6.86
C LEU A 8 30.70 -38.15 8.18
N ALA A 9 31.01 -37.23 9.10
CA ALA A 9 30.04 -36.75 10.09
C ALA A 9 30.29 -35.26 10.35
N VAL A 10 29.54 -34.41 9.65
CA VAL A 10 29.37 -32.99 9.94
C VAL A 10 28.51 -32.89 11.19
N ALA A 11 29.06 -32.36 12.28
CA ALA A 11 28.30 -31.99 13.46
C ALA A 11 27.76 -30.57 13.27
N VAL A 12 26.49 -30.47 12.86
CA VAL A 12 25.71 -29.23 12.93
C VAL A 12 25.31 -29.04 14.40
N VAL A 13 25.94 -28.10 15.08
CA VAL A 13 25.48 -27.59 16.38
C VAL A 13 24.44 -26.52 16.09
N LEU A 14 23.17 -26.86 16.31
CA LEU A 14 22.03 -25.97 16.19
C LEU A 14 21.94 -25.14 17.49
N THR A 15 22.47 -23.91 17.48
CA THR A 15 22.13 -22.93 18.51
C THR A 15 20.75 -22.37 18.24
N VAL A 16 19.89 -22.44 19.25
CA VAL A 16 18.53 -21.93 19.27
C VAL A 16 18.57 -20.39 19.17
N THR A 17 18.32 -19.84 17.99
CA THR A 17 17.90 -18.45 17.82
C THR A 17 16.39 -18.40 17.76
N GLY A 18 15.82 -17.64 18.71
CA GLY A 18 14.39 -17.37 18.79
C GLY A 18 13.86 -16.68 17.54
N PHE A 19 12.56 -16.87 17.33
CA PHE A 19 11.72 -16.25 16.31
C PHE A 19 11.83 -14.72 16.35
N GLY A 20 12.82 -14.19 15.63
CA GLY A 20 12.64 -12.97 14.85
C GLY A 20 12.42 -13.45 13.43
N ALA A 21 11.16 -13.51 13.00
CA ALA A 21 10.89 -13.49 11.58
C ALA A 21 11.44 -12.14 11.10
N ALA A 22 12.68 -12.15 10.60
CA ALA A 22 13.08 -11.14 9.64
C ALA A 22 12.02 -11.22 8.56
N ALA A 23 11.08 -10.26 8.58
CA ALA A 23 10.34 -9.91 7.40
C ALA A 23 11.38 -9.91 6.26
N PRO A 24 11.10 -10.55 5.11
CA PRO A 24 11.98 -10.36 3.98
C PRO A 24 12.12 -8.84 3.86
N ALA A 25 13.34 -8.34 4.08
CA ALA A 25 13.68 -6.95 3.84
C ALA A 25 12.97 -6.62 2.54
N ALA A 26 11.97 -5.73 2.62
CA ALA A 26 11.01 -5.47 1.56
C ALA A 26 11.78 -5.58 0.26
N ALA A 27 11.49 -6.64 -0.51
CA ALA A 27 12.36 -7.10 -1.58
C ALA A 27 12.92 -5.88 -2.26
N ALA A 28 14.22 -5.65 -2.09
CA ALA A 28 14.89 -4.50 -2.67
C ALA A 28 14.43 -4.52 -4.12
N ASP A 29 13.60 -3.53 -4.46
CA ASP A 29 13.00 -3.42 -5.77
C ASP A 29 14.17 -3.61 -6.75
N PRO A 30 14.13 -4.47 -7.78
CA PRO A 30 15.26 -4.65 -8.70
C PRO A 30 15.73 -3.33 -9.37
N VAL A 31 14.99 -2.24 -9.15
CA VAL A 31 15.36 -0.84 -9.41
C VAL A 31 16.54 -0.33 -8.52
N VAL A 32 16.83 -0.98 -7.39
CA VAL A 32 17.87 -0.61 -6.41
C VAL A 32 19.30 -0.97 -6.83
N ASP A 33 19.53 -1.56 -8.01
CA ASP A 33 20.89 -1.53 -8.58
C ASP A 33 20.94 -1.05 -10.04
N VAL A 34 19.97 -0.24 -10.46
CA VAL A 34 20.09 0.49 -11.74
C VAL A 34 20.50 1.94 -11.49
N ARG A 35 19.91 2.63 -10.51
CA ARG A 35 20.36 4.00 -10.17
C ARG A 35 21.77 4.00 -9.60
N ALA A 36 22.09 3.03 -8.74
CA ALA A 36 23.44 2.87 -8.20
C ALA A 36 24.45 2.50 -9.30
N PHE A 37 24.07 1.59 -10.21
CA PHE A 37 24.83 1.31 -11.43
C PHE A 37 25.09 2.58 -12.26
N VAL A 38 24.05 3.33 -12.65
CA VAL A 38 24.21 4.58 -13.41
C VAL A 38 25.10 5.59 -12.67
N ALA A 39 24.93 5.73 -11.35
CA ALA A 39 25.74 6.62 -10.52
C ALA A 39 27.21 6.17 -10.41
N ALA A 40 27.48 4.87 -10.39
CA ALA A 40 28.83 4.32 -10.42
C ALA A 40 29.55 4.63 -11.75
N GLY A 41 28.78 4.76 -12.84
CA GLY A 41 29.26 5.12 -14.16
C GLY A 41 29.95 3.96 -14.89
N PHE A 42 30.16 4.16 -16.19
CA PHE A 42 30.84 3.20 -17.04
C PHE A 42 32.36 3.35 -16.97
N HIS A 43 33.07 2.24 -16.73
CA HIS A 43 34.55 2.18 -16.66
C HIS A 43 35.14 1.11 -17.59
N GLY A 44 34.32 0.53 -18.48
CA GLY A 44 34.75 -0.49 -19.42
C GLY A 44 35.59 0.09 -20.56
N THR A 45 36.28 -0.79 -21.29
CA THR A 45 37.12 -0.39 -22.45
C THR A 45 36.93 -1.26 -23.68
N THR A 46 36.25 -2.39 -23.54
CA THR A 46 36.02 -3.35 -24.62
C THR A 46 34.60 -3.23 -25.17
N ASP A 47 34.40 -3.66 -26.42
CA ASP A 47 33.08 -3.66 -27.06
C ASP A 47 32.07 -4.53 -26.30
N ASP A 48 32.55 -5.60 -25.66
CA ASP A 48 31.72 -6.46 -24.83
C ASP A 48 31.27 -5.73 -23.54
N ASP A 49 32.14 -4.91 -22.93
CA ASP A 49 31.76 -4.07 -21.78
C ASP A 49 30.67 -3.07 -22.18
N TYR A 50 30.82 -2.41 -23.33
CA TYR A 50 29.83 -1.48 -23.87
C TYR A 50 28.47 -2.17 -24.11
N ARG A 51 28.48 -3.37 -24.71
CA ARG A 51 27.26 -4.16 -24.92
C ARG A 51 26.63 -4.60 -23.60
N ALA A 52 27.43 -5.02 -22.63
CA ALA A 52 26.95 -5.40 -21.32
C ALA A 52 26.28 -4.22 -20.61
N TRP A 53 26.90 -3.04 -20.63
CA TRP A 53 26.36 -1.82 -20.03
C TRP A 53 25.01 -1.43 -20.64
N ALA A 54 24.93 -1.34 -21.96
CA ALA A 54 23.69 -1.04 -22.64
C ALA A 54 22.64 -2.15 -22.44
N GLY A 55 23.06 -3.41 -22.29
CA GLY A 55 22.19 -4.54 -21.94
C GLY A 55 21.49 -4.35 -20.60
N VAL A 56 22.20 -3.87 -19.57
CA VAL A 56 21.60 -3.52 -18.27
C VAL A 56 20.56 -2.42 -18.46
N LEU A 57 20.90 -1.34 -19.17
CA LEU A 57 19.97 -0.23 -19.43
C LEU A 57 18.74 -0.65 -20.28
N ALA A 58 18.88 -1.64 -21.16
CA ALA A 58 17.79 -2.21 -21.93
C ALA A 58 16.81 -3.05 -21.09
N SER A 59 17.21 -3.46 -19.89
CA SER A 59 16.41 -4.31 -18.99
C SER A 59 15.64 -3.55 -17.90
N VAL A 60 15.79 -2.22 -17.84
CA VAL A 60 15.22 -1.38 -16.76
C VAL A 60 13.68 -1.43 -16.74
N PRO A 61 13.03 -1.99 -15.69
CA PRO A 61 11.59 -2.25 -15.70
C PRO A 61 10.71 -1.01 -15.95
N ASP A 62 10.98 0.11 -15.25
CA ASP A 62 10.19 1.35 -15.39
C ASP A 62 10.95 2.50 -16.09
N GLY A 63 11.83 2.17 -17.03
CA GLY A 63 12.55 3.14 -17.86
C GLY A 63 12.23 2.98 -19.35
N PRO A 64 11.01 3.32 -19.83
CA PRO A 64 10.63 3.07 -21.22
C PRO A 64 11.54 3.80 -22.21
N SER A 65 11.92 5.05 -21.94
CA SER A 65 12.79 5.84 -22.82
C SER A 65 14.21 5.27 -22.83
N THR A 66 14.72 4.94 -21.65
CA THR A 66 16.06 4.36 -21.45
C THR A 66 16.17 3.01 -22.18
N ARG A 67 15.18 2.13 -21.99
CA ARG A 67 15.14 0.83 -22.66
C ARG A 67 15.08 0.95 -24.18
N GLN A 68 14.24 1.86 -24.69
CA GLN A 68 14.11 2.08 -26.12
C GLN A 68 15.44 2.51 -26.74
N GLN A 69 16.12 3.50 -26.15
CA GLN A 69 17.40 3.98 -26.66
C GLN A 69 18.52 2.95 -26.50
N ALA A 70 18.56 2.22 -25.38
CA ALA A 70 19.52 1.14 -25.18
C ALA A 70 19.36 0.04 -26.24
N THR A 71 18.12 -0.36 -26.53
CA THR A 71 17.83 -1.38 -27.55
C THR A 71 18.24 -0.91 -28.95
N ALA A 72 17.99 0.37 -29.28
CA ALA A 72 18.42 0.95 -30.54
C ALA A 72 19.95 0.98 -30.67
N ALA A 73 20.66 1.38 -29.61
CA ALA A 73 22.12 1.40 -29.58
C ALA A 73 22.73 -0.01 -29.71
N LEU A 74 22.12 -1.03 -29.07
CA LEU A 74 22.53 -2.42 -29.19
C LEU A 74 22.36 -3.02 -30.60
N ALA A 75 21.37 -2.52 -31.36
CA ALA A 75 21.11 -2.93 -32.73
C ALA A 75 21.93 -2.14 -33.77
N GLY A 76 22.58 -1.06 -33.36
CA GLY A 76 23.37 -0.19 -34.22
C GLY A 76 24.82 -0.63 -34.41
N THR A 77 25.61 0.30 -34.90
CA THR A 77 27.07 0.20 -35.03
C THR A 77 27.76 0.27 -33.67
N ILE A 78 29.01 -0.17 -33.59
CA ILE A 78 29.77 -0.09 -32.34
C ILE A 78 30.05 1.37 -31.94
N GLU A 79 30.20 2.27 -32.92
CA GLU A 79 30.35 3.70 -32.71
C GLU A 79 29.10 4.32 -32.07
N GLU A 80 27.91 3.95 -32.55
CA GLU A 80 26.64 4.38 -31.95
C GLU A 80 26.45 3.85 -30.53
N LEU A 81 26.85 2.59 -30.28
CA LEU A 81 26.80 2.00 -28.95
C LEU A 81 27.73 2.73 -27.97
N ARG A 82 28.97 3.03 -28.39
CA ARG A 82 29.92 3.78 -27.55
C ARG A 82 29.40 5.19 -27.25
N ALA A 83 28.93 5.92 -28.26
CA ALA A 83 28.35 7.24 -28.08
C ALA A 83 27.12 7.23 -27.14
N TYR A 84 26.30 6.18 -27.19
CA TYR A 84 25.20 5.99 -26.26
C TYR A 84 25.69 5.82 -24.82
N VAL A 85 26.65 4.94 -24.58
CA VAL A 85 27.19 4.65 -23.24
C VAL A 85 28.02 5.82 -22.67
N ASP A 86 28.74 6.56 -23.51
CA ASP A 86 29.57 7.73 -23.14
C ASP A 86 28.74 8.98 -22.77
N GLY A 87 27.44 8.81 -22.49
CA GLY A 87 26.55 9.85 -21.96
C GLY A 87 25.31 10.11 -22.81
N GLY A 88 25.21 9.55 -24.02
CA GLY A 88 24.02 9.67 -24.87
C GLY A 88 22.73 9.20 -24.17
N TYR A 89 22.83 8.18 -23.31
CA TYR A 89 21.70 7.63 -22.55
C TYR A 89 21.09 8.59 -21.51
N LEU A 90 21.85 9.58 -21.03
CA LEU A 90 21.47 10.41 -19.88
C LEU A 90 20.18 11.20 -20.14
N ASN A 91 19.92 11.60 -21.38
CA ASN A 91 18.68 12.31 -21.71
C ASN A 91 17.44 11.43 -21.51
N ALA A 92 17.49 10.17 -21.95
CA ALA A 92 16.42 9.21 -21.74
C ALA A 92 16.29 8.82 -20.26
N TRP A 93 17.42 8.64 -19.58
CA TRP A 93 17.46 8.37 -18.15
C TRP A 93 16.72 9.44 -17.35
N PHE A 94 17.06 10.71 -17.53
CA PHE A 94 16.42 11.79 -16.78
C PHE A 94 14.96 12.04 -17.19
N ALA A 95 14.56 11.72 -18.42
CA ALA A 95 13.16 11.74 -18.81
C ALA A 95 12.35 10.71 -18.00
N ASP A 96 12.89 9.51 -17.84
CA ASP A 96 12.27 8.45 -17.05
C ASP A 96 12.29 8.78 -15.54
N GLU A 97 13.38 9.34 -15.01
CA GLU A 97 13.46 9.76 -13.60
C GLU A 97 12.47 10.89 -13.29
N ARG A 98 12.30 11.88 -14.19
CA ARG A 98 11.27 12.92 -14.04
C ARG A 98 9.87 12.33 -13.97
N LEU A 99 9.58 11.33 -14.80
CA LEU A 99 8.31 10.61 -14.78
C LEU A 99 8.12 9.85 -13.46
N ARG A 100 9.17 9.20 -12.94
CA ARG A 100 9.13 8.52 -11.63
C ARG A 100 8.84 9.52 -10.49
N VAL A 101 9.53 10.67 -10.44
CA VAL A 101 9.25 11.71 -9.45
C VAL A 101 7.82 12.24 -9.58
N THR A 102 7.32 12.43 -10.80
CA THR A 102 5.94 12.87 -11.04
C THR A 102 4.91 11.87 -10.47
N ARG A 103 5.16 10.57 -10.62
CA ARG A 103 4.30 9.53 -10.01
C ARG A 103 4.37 9.54 -8.49
N VAL A 104 5.57 9.75 -7.92
CA VAL A 104 5.74 9.90 -6.47
C VAL A 104 4.93 11.09 -5.97
N LEU A 105 5.01 12.24 -6.64
CA LEU A 105 4.23 13.42 -6.29
C LEU A 105 2.72 13.15 -6.38
N ALA A 106 2.27 12.48 -7.45
CA ALA A 106 0.84 12.16 -7.62
C ALA A 106 0.30 11.17 -6.57
N ALA A 107 1.16 10.33 -6.00
CA ALA A 107 0.81 9.36 -4.96
C ALA A 107 1.14 9.85 -3.54
N ALA A 108 1.69 11.06 -3.39
CA ALA A 108 2.10 11.58 -2.11
C ALA A 108 0.88 11.79 -1.20
N THR A 109 1.02 11.40 0.06
CA THR A 109 -0.02 11.56 1.09
C THR A 109 0.43 12.47 2.23
N GLY A 110 1.64 13.03 2.14
CA GLY A 110 2.27 13.78 3.20
C GLY A 110 3.08 14.97 2.67
N PRO A 111 3.20 16.04 3.48
CA PRO A 111 3.76 17.30 3.05
C PRO A 111 5.26 17.24 2.72
N ALA A 112 6.04 16.37 3.37
CA ALA A 112 7.48 16.28 3.11
C ALA A 112 7.76 15.62 1.75
N VAL A 113 7.04 14.54 1.40
CA VAL A 113 7.17 13.90 0.09
C VAL A 113 6.69 14.83 -1.02
N GLU A 114 5.58 15.55 -0.82
CA GLU A 114 5.11 16.56 -1.78
C GLU A 114 6.16 17.65 -2.03
N ALA A 115 6.68 18.26 -0.95
CA ALA A 115 7.66 19.33 -1.04
C ALA A 115 8.98 18.86 -1.70
N GLY A 116 9.48 17.70 -1.31
CA GLY A 116 10.71 17.12 -1.87
C GLY A 116 10.58 16.79 -3.36
N ALA A 117 9.46 16.20 -3.76
CA ALA A 117 9.23 15.87 -5.17
C ALA A 117 9.04 17.13 -6.03
N GLN A 118 8.34 18.15 -5.52
CA GLN A 118 8.20 19.44 -6.19
C GLN A 118 9.56 20.14 -6.37
N ALA A 119 10.40 20.14 -5.33
CA ALA A 119 11.74 20.71 -5.39
C ALA A 119 12.61 20.03 -6.46
N ALA A 120 12.62 18.69 -6.48
CA ALA A 120 13.36 17.93 -7.49
C ALA A 120 12.87 18.20 -8.91
N LEU A 121 11.55 18.33 -9.12
CA LEU A 121 10.97 18.63 -10.44
C LEU A 121 11.24 20.06 -10.92
N ALA A 122 11.40 21.00 -9.98
CA ALA A 122 11.66 22.41 -10.24
C ALA A 122 13.15 22.73 -10.41
N SER A 123 14.04 21.82 -10.02
CA SER A 123 15.48 22.04 -10.14
C SER A 123 15.94 22.16 -11.59
N SER A 124 16.94 23.02 -11.80
CA SER A 124 17.68 23.11 -13.06
C SER A 124 18.71 21.98 -13.21
N ASP A 125 19.13 21.36 -12.12
CA ASP A 125 19.99 20.18 -12.16
C ASP A 125 19.11 18.92 -12.26
N ARG A 126 19.37 18.10 -13.30
CA ARG A 126 18.62 16.87 -13.50
C ARG A 126 19.04 15.76 -12.53
N GLN A 127 20.24 15.84 -11.95
CA GLN A 127 20.70 14.89 -10.95
C GLN A 127 19.83 14.91 -9.69
N ASP A 128 19.25 16.07 -9.36
CA ASP A 128 18.35 16.21 -8.21
C ASP A 128 17.12 15.28 -8.30
N LEU A 129 16.71 14.86 -9.51
CA LEU A 129 15.67 13.85 -9.69
C LEU A 129 16.10 12.49 -9.12
N SER A 130 17.30 12.04 -9.48
CA SER A 130 17.85 10.76 -9.03
C SER A 130 18.26 10.80 -7.56
N ASP A 131 18.78 11.93 -7.09
CA ASP A 131 19.13 12.13 -5.68
C ASP A 131 17.89 12.15 -4.78
N PHE A 132 16.82 12.81 -5.22
CA PHE A 132 15.55 12.75 -4.51
C PHE A 132 15.01 11.33 -4.48
N LEU A 133 14.95 10.62 -5.61
CA LEU A 133 14.42 9.25 -5.63
C LEU A 133 15.23 8.27 -4.78
N THR A 134 16.54 8.45 -4.71
CA THR A 134 17.45 7.53 -3.99
C THR A 134 17.57 7.87 -2.51
N ASN A 135 17.80 9.14 -2.19
CA ASN A 135 18.14 9.59 -0.84
C ASN A 135 17.03 10.45 -0.21
N GLY A 136 16.44 11.37 -0.98
CA GLY A 136 15.46 12.32 -0.46
C GLY A 136 14.11 11.69 -0.11
N LEU A 137 13.63 10.76 -0.94
CA LEU A 137 12.32 10.14 -0.82
C LEU A 137 12.18 9.30 0.45
N PRO A 138 13.13 8.40 0.82
CA PRO A 138 13.05 7.68 2.09
C PRO A 138 13.03 8.61 3.31
N VAL A 139 13.82 9.70 3.28
CA VAL A 139 13.86 10.69 4.37
C VAL A 139 12.53 11.43 4.49
N ALA A 140 11.97 11.87 3.36
CA ALA A 140 10.69 12.55 3.30
C ALA A 140 9.54 11.65 3.76
N GLN A 141 9.49 10.40 3.29
CA GLN A 141 8.51 9.40 3.73
C GLN A 141 8.58 9.18 5.23
N TYR A 142 9.79 9.04 5.79
CA TYR A 142 9.95 8.86 7.23
C TYR A 142 9.47 10.08 8.03
N ALA A 143 9.72 11.30 7.54
CA ALA A 143 9.22 12.51 8.18
C ALA A 143 7.67 12.54 8.19
N ASP A 144 7.05 12.19 7.08
CA ASP A 144 5.59 12.12 6.95
C ASP A 144 4.98 11.00 7.81
N ASP A 145 5.60 9.82 7.84
CA ASP A 145 5.17 8.70 8.68
C ASP A 145 5.20 9.08 10.17
N ARG A 146 6.25 9.76 10.62
CA ARG A 146 6.34 10.25 12.00
C ARG A 146 5.27 11.28 12.32
N LEU A 147 5.02 12.20 11.38
CA LEU A 147 3.95 13.17 11.51
C LEU A 147 2.61 12.45 11.67
N MET A 148 2.27 11.51 10.78
CA MET A 148 1.04 10.74 10.84
C MET A 148 0.88 10.02 12.19
N ALA A 149 1.89 9.28 12.66
CA ALA A 149 1.82 8.60 13.95
C ALA A 149 1.67 9.59 15.13
N SER A 150 2.36 10.74 15.10
CA SER A 150 2.22 11.77 16.14
C SER A 150 0.82 12.41 16.16
N THR A 151 0.18 12.57 15.01
CA THR A 151 -1.20 13.08 14.93
C THR A 151 -2.21 12.09 15.48
N MET A 152 -1.92 10.78 15.49
CA MET A 152 -2.78 9.79 16.15
C MET A 152 -2.77 9.97 17.68
N LEU A 153 -1.64 10.36 18.26
CA LEU A 153 -1.56 10.65 19.70
C LEU A 153 -2.28 11.93 20.12
N THR A 154 -2.56 12.84 19.18
CA THR A 154 -3.05 14.20 19.47
C THR A 154 -4.40 14.51 18.83
N GLY A 155 -4.88 13.67 17.91
CA GLY A 155 -5.90 14.01 16.89
C GLY A 155 -7.37 14.01 17.31
N GLY A 156 -7.67 13.84 18.60
CA GLY A 156 -9.01 14.04 19.15
C GLY A 156 -9.83 12.77 19.40
N VAL A 157 -11.05 12.95 19.95
CA VAL A 157 -11.87 11.96 20.69
C VAL A 157 -12.12 10.62 19.98
N ASN A 158 -12.01 10.57 18.65
CA ASN A 158 -12.27 9.36 17.84
C ASN A 158 -11.02 8.76 17.18
N ASN A 159 -9.83 9.33 17.45
CA ASN A 159 -8.54 8.85 16.95
C ASN A 159 -7.58 8.63 18.12
N SER A 160 -8.11 8.27 19.29
CA SER A 160 -7.35 8.10 20.53
C SER A 160 -7.93 6.93 21.31
N GLY A 161 -7.06 6.10 21.87
CA GLY A 161 -7.41 4.91 22.64
C GLY A 161 -6.17 4.28 23.25
N PRO A 162 -6.24 3.63 24.43
CA PRO A 162 -5.06 3.16 25.13
C PRO A 162 -4.16 2.23 24.30
N ALA A 163 -4.76 1.35 23.47
CA ALA A 163 -4.00 0.46 22.61
C ALA A 163 -3.38 1.21 21.43
N LEU A 164 -4.12 2.12 20.78
CA LEU A 164 -3.61 2.95 19.69
C LEU A 164 -2.46 3.84 20.16
N ASP A 165 -2.59 4.46 21.33
CA ASP A 165 -1.58 5.37 21.87
C ASP A 165 -0.30 4.62 22.23
N ALA A 166 -0.41 3.47 22.90
CA ALA A 166 0.74 2.62 23.22
C ALA A 166 1.44 2.11 21.95
N ALA A 167 0.68 1.69 20.95
CA ALA A 167 1.21 1.21 19.68
C ALA A 167 1.90 2.34 18.88
N ALA A 168 1.30 3.53 18.81
CA ALA A 168 1.90 4.69 18.15
C ALA A 168 3.19 5.16 18.86
N GLN A 169 3.22 5.16 20.20
CA GLN A 169 4.44 5.49 20.96
C GLN A 169 5.55 4.48 20.72
N ALA A 170 5.23 3.17 20.73
CA ALA A 170 6.20 2.13 20.43
C ALA A 170 6.75 2.27 19.00
N ALA A 171 5.88 2.50 18.02
CA ALA A 171 6.26 2.71 16.62
C ALA A 171 7.15 3.95 16.43
N LEU A 172 6.86 5.06 17.12
CA LEU A 172 7.67 6.28 17.08
C LEU A 172 9.05 6.13 17.74
N ALA A 173 9.19 5.21 18.68
CA ALA A 173 10.46 4.88 19.33
C ALA A 173 11.27 3.82 18.55
N GLY A 174 10.65 3.15 17.58
CA GLY A 174 11.23 2.11 16.77
C GLY A 174 11.97 2.60 15.52
N THR A 175 12.22 1.67 14.62
CA THR A 175 12.82 1.88 13.31
C THR A 175 11.81 2.45 12.29
N PRO A 176 12.29 3.07 11.19
CA PRO A 176 11.39 3.50 10.09
C PRO A 176 10.51 2.37 9.55
N ALA A 177 11.01 1.13 9.52
CA ALA A 177 10.25 -0.02 9.06
C ALA A 177 9.11 -0.37 10.03
N GLU A 178 9.38 -0.39 11.34
CA GLU A 178 8.37 -0.64 12.38
C GLU A 178 7.30 0.47 12.39
N LEU A 179 7.71 1.72 12.20
CA LEU A 179 6.79 2.84 12.06
C LEU A 179 5.87 2.67 10.85
N ARG A 180 6.42 2.31 9.70
CA ARG A 180 5.65 2.04 8.48
C ARG A 180 4.69 0.87 8.66
N GLU A 181 5.13 -0.22 9.28
CA GLU A 181 4.29 -1.39 9.56
C GLU A 181 3.12 -1.02 10.48
N PHE A 182 3.38 -0.22 11.52
CA PHE A 182 2.33 0.31 12.36
C PHE A 182 1.30 1.11 11.56
N LEU A 183 1.74 2.02 10.69
CA LEU A 183 0.81 2.83 9.88
C LEU A 183 0.00 1.99 8.87
N LEU A 184 0.60 0.94 8.30
CA LEU A 184 -0.07 0.09 7.31
C LEU A 184 -1.04 -0.91 7.95
N VAL A 185 -0.70 -1.47 9.11
CA VAL A 185 -1.44 -2.57 9.72
C VAL A 185 -1.71 -2.33 11.20
N GLY A 186 -0.68 -1.98 11.98
CA GLY A 186 -0.75 -1.90 13.44
C GLY A 186 -1.82 -0.95 13.97
N GLN A 187 -2.02 0.21 13.34
CA GLN A 187 -3.04 1.18 13.74
C GLN A 187 -4.46 0.62 13.67
N PHE A 188 -4.75 -0.26 12.71
CA PHE A 188 -6.09 -0.84 12.54
C PHE A 188 -6.35 -1.91 13.60
N VAL A 189 -5.33 -2.72 13.91
CA VAL A 189 -5.39 -3.69 15.00
C VAL A 189 -5.59 -2.99 16.34
N ALA A 190 -4.81 -1.94 16.60
CA ALA A 190 -4.91 -1.18 17.84
C ALA A 190 -6.30 -0.53 17.99
N ARG A 191 -6.82 0.10 16.93
CA ARG A 191 -8.19 0.63 16.91
C ARG A 191 -9.25 -0.46 17.15
N ALA A 192 -9.06 -1.66 16.62
CA ALA A 192 -9.99 -2.78 16.84
C ALA A 192 -9.99 -3.23 18.32
N ILE A 193 -8.83 -3.24 18.97
CA ILE A 193 -8.71 -3.53 20.41
C ILE A 193 -9.43 -2.46 21.23
N ASP A 194 -9.18 -1.18 20.94
CA ASP A 194 -9.84 -0.07 21.63
C ASP A 194 -11.37 -0.10 21.43
N ALA A 195 -11.84 -0.40 20.21
CA ALA A 195 -13.26 -0.54 19.92
C ALA A 195 -13.91 -1.71 20.67
N ALA A 196 -13.21 -2.83 20.85
CA ALA A 196 -13.70 -3.96 21.63
C ALA A 196 -13.72 -3.69 23.15
N ALA A 197 -12.84 -2.80 23.63
CA ALA A 197 -12.79 -2.38 25.03
C ALA A 197 -13.78 -1.27 25.37
N ALA A 198 -14.34 -0.58 24.36
CA ALA A 198 -15.36 0.45 24.58
C ALA A 198 -16.59 -0.18 25.27
N PRO A 199 -17.14 0.45 26.32
CA PRO A 199 -18.31 -0.09 27.00
C PRO A 199 -19.46 -0.20 26.00
N VAL A 200 -19.95 -1.44 25.79
CA VAL A 200 -21.24 -1.67 25.13
C VAL A 200 -22.28 -1.06 26.05
N VAL A 201 -22.69 0.17 25.78
CA VAL A 201 -23.89 0.73 26.39
C VAL A 201 -25.00 -0.26 26.03
N PRO A 202 -25.62 -0.96 26.99
CA PRO A 202 -26.76 -1.79 26.64
C PRO A 202 -27.76 -0.88 25.96
N ALA A 203 -28.20 -1.25 24.77
CA ALA A 203 -29.30 -0.56 24.10
C ALA A 203 -30.47 -0.58 25.08
N VAL A 204 -30.68 0.53 25.78
CA VAL A 204 -31.90 0.70 26.56
C VAL A 204 -32.99 0.56 25.52
N PRO A 205 -33.97 -0.36 25.69
CA PRO A 205 -35.08 -0.41 24.76
C PRO A 205 -35.75 0.96 24.83
N VAL A 206 -35.59 1.77 23.79
CA VAL A 206 -36.40 2.96 23.60
C VAL A 206 -37.81 2.43 23.39
N VAL A 207 -38.57 2.37 24.47
CA VAL A 207 -40.01 2.13 24.41
C VAL A 207 -40.55 3.24 23.50
N PRO A 208 -41.14 2.94 22.34
CA PRO A 208 -41.64 3.99 21.47
C PRO A 208 -42.74 4.73 22.25
N ALA A 209 -42.49 6.02 22.52
CA ALA A 209 -43.53 6.91 23.00
C ALA A 209 -44.68 6.87 21.97
N ALA A 210 -45.89 6.62 22.46
CA ALA A 210 -47.11 6.59 21.66
C ALA A 210 -47.22 7.87 20.80
N PRO A 211 -47.74 7.80 19.57
CA PRO A 211 -47.87 8.96 18.72
C PRO A 211 -48.84 9.96 19.35
N VAL A 212 -48.33 11.14 19.70
CA VAL A 212 -49.18 12.29 20.02
C VAL A 212 -49.79 12.74 18.68
N ALA A 213 -51.10 12.53 18.54
CA ALA A 213 -51.87 12.96 17.37
C ALA A 213 -51.76 14.49 17.19
N PRO A 214 -51.62 15.01 15.96
CA PRO A 214 -51.71 16.45 15.72
C PRO A 214 -53.14 16.92 15.97
N ALA A 215 -53.30 17.90 16.87
CA ALA A 215 -54.55 18.60 17.09
C ALA A 215 -54.99 19.35 15.82
N ALA A 216 -56.27 19.18 15.51
CA ALA A 216 -56.95 19.71 14.34
C ALA A 216 -56.90 21.25 14.23
N GLN A 217 -56.67 21.75 13.02
CA GLN A 217 -57.01 23.12 12.62
C GLN A 217 -58.49 23.18 12.20
N PRO A 218 -59.30 24.15 12.66
CA PRO A 218 -60.67 24.32 12.19
C PRO A 218 -60.70 24.98 10.81
N ALA A 219 -61.57 24.46 9.93
CA ALA A 219 -61.84 24.97 8.60
C ALA A 219 -62.79 26.19 8.62
N ALA A 220 -62.57 27.17 7.72
CA ALA A 220 -63.58 27.72 6.79
C ALA A 220 -63.15 29.08 6.20
N ALA A 221 -63.02 29.16 4.88
CA ALA A 221 -63.55 30.25 4.04
C ALA A 221 -63.49 29.85 2.57
N ALA A 222 -64.66 29.64 1.94
CA ALA A 222 -64.82 29.57 0.49
C ALA A 222 -65.06 31.00 -0.07
N PRO A 223 -64.90 31.25 -1.39
CA PRO A 223 -66.05 31.01 -2.26
C PRO A 223 -65.75 30.45 -3.69
N GLN A 224 -66.67 29.57 -4.10
CA GLN A 224 -67.28 29.29 -5.42
C GLN A 224 -66.58 29.69 -6.74
N ALA A 225 -66.49 28.72 -7.66
CA ALA A 225 -66.88 28.92 -9.07
C ALA A 225 -67.26 27.61 -9.79
N VAL A 226 -68.58 27.43 -9.99
CA VAL A 226 -69.31 27.11 -11.23
C VAL A 226 -68.85 25.96 -12.17
N ALA A 227 -69.81 25.05 -12.38
CA ALA A 227 -70.17 24.31 -13.61
C ALA A 227 -69.45 23.00 -14.03
N ALA A 228 -70.27 21.93 -13.96
CA ALA A 228 -70.67 21.06 -15.08
C ALA A 228 -69.58 20.34 -15.91
N ALA A 229 -69.54 19.01 -15.81
CA ALA A 229 -70.05 18.12 -16.87
C ALA A 229 -69.66 16.65 -16.62
N ALA A 230 -70.61 15.78 -16.95
CA ALA A 230 -70.67 14.33 -16.85
C ALA A 230 -69.67 13.57 -17.78
N PRO A 231 -69.58 12.23 -17.69
CA PRO A 231 -68.36 11.46 -17.91
C PRO A 231 -68.31 10.69 -19.24
N THR A 232 -67.12 10.26 -19.65
CA THR A 232 -66.99 9.12 -20.57
C THR A 232 -65.81 8.22 -20.21
N ARG A 233 -66.18 6.99 -19.88
CA ARG A 233 -65.36 5.82 -19.57
C ARG A 233 -64.74 5.26 -20.86
N VAL A 234 -63.44 5.00 -20.88
CA VAL A 234 -62.84 3.89 -21.65
C VAL A 234 -61.76 3.22 -20.82
N LEU A 235 -61.95 1.94 -20.56
CA LEU A 235 -60.98 0.99 -20.00
C LEU A 235 -60.31 0.25 -21.17
N ALA A 236 -58.99 0.12 -21.13
CA ALA A 236 -58.21 -1.09 -21.47
C ALA A 236 -56.72 -0.80 -21.14
N VAL A 237 -56.11 -1.51 -20.18
CA VAL A 237 -55.26 -2.72 -20.38
C VAL A 237 -53.89 -2.31 -20.97
N THR A 238 -52.72 -2.56 -20.37
CA THR A 238 -52.14 -3.73 -19.69
C THR A 238 -50.99 -3.34 -18.74
N GLY A 239 -50.83 -4.08 -17.64
CA GLY A 239 -49.51 -4.64 -17.27
C GLY A 239 -48.66 -3.89 -16.22
N PRO A 240 -48.24 -4.56 -15.13
CA PRO A 240 -47.59 -3.94 -13.97
C PRO A 240 -46.05 -3.98 -14.07
N SER A 241 -45.37 -2.98 -13.50
CA SER A 241 -43.95 -3.11 -13.13
C SER A 241 -43.83 -3.11 -11.61
N SER A 242 -43.31 -4.24 -11.14
CA SER A 242 -43.30 -4.73 -9.78
C SER A 242 -42.36 -3.96 -8.86
N ARG A 243 -42.77 -3.90 -7.59
CA ARG A 243 -41.96 -3.50 -6.44
C ARG A 243 -40.79 -4.47 -6.27
N VAL A 244 -39.59 -3.95 -6.03
CA VAL A 244 -38.47 -4.73 -5.48
C VAL A 244 -38.25 -4.27 -4.04
N SER A 245 -38.67 -5.12 -3.11
CA SER A 245 -38.22 -5.13 -1.72
C SER A 245 -36.89 -5.88 -1.65
N THR A 246 -35.88 -5.29 -1.03
CA THR A 246 -34.62 -5.96 -0.69
C THR A 246 -34.72 -6.55 0.72
N ALA A 247 -34.75 -7.88 0.78
CA ALA A 247 -34.51 -8.68 1.97
C ALA A 247 -33.61 -9.86 1.56
N GLY A 248 -32.65 -10.23 2.42
CA GLY A 248 -32.06 -11.58 2.39
C GLY A 248 -30.55 -11.66 2.25
N LEU A 249 -29.88 -11.68 3.41
CA LEU A 249 -28.80 -12.58 3.81
C LEU A 249 -28.41 -13.72 2.84
N ALA A 250 -27.11 -13.87 2.58
CA ALA A 250 -26.31 -15.07 2.94
C ALA A 250 -24.91 -15.05 2.27
N ALA A 251 -23.85 -15.26 3.04
CA ALA A 251 -22.80 -16.25 2.75
C ALA A 251 -21.75 -16.31 3.88
N VAL A 252 -21.50 -17.54 4.32
CA VAL A 252 -20.65 -18.03 5.42
C VAL A 252 -19.26 -18.39 4.88
N VAL A 253 -18.17 -18.11 5.62
CA VAL A 253 -17.01 -19.03 5.73
C VAL A 253 -16.42 -18.93 7.14
N LEU A 254 -16.31 -20.08 7.78
CA LEU A 254 -15.84 -20.34 9.14
C LEU A 254 -14.51 -21.12 9.03
N LEU A 255 -13.42 -20.63 9.61
CA LEU A 255 -12.19 -21.40 9.81
C LEU A 255 -11.60 -21.09 11.19
N VAL A 256 -11.93 -21.96 12.16
CA VAL A 256 -11.21 -22.12 13.42
C VAL A 256 -10.37 -23.38 13.28
N GLY A 257 -9.07 -23.27 13.49
CA GLY A 257 -8.19 -24.44 13.53
C GLY A 257 -6.96 -24.17 14.40
N VAL A 258 -6.95 -24.71 15.62
CA VAL A 258 -5.73 -25.16 16.34
C VAL A 258 -6.15 -26.24 17.34
N GLY A 259 -5.51 -27.41 17.27
CA GLY A 259 -5.64 -28.46 18.27
C GLY A 259 -4.88 -29.72 17.86
N LEU A 260 -3.55 -29.72 18.00
CA LEU A 260 -2.75 -30.92 17.82
C LEU A 260 -2.41 -31.53 19.19
N VAL A 261 -2.97 -32.72 19.42
CA VAL A 261 -2.78 -33.60 20.57
C VAL A 261 -1.47 -34.36 20.43
N VAL A 262 -0.57 -34.23 21.40
CA VAL A 262 0.63 -35.07 21.53
C VAL A 262 0.27 -36.32 22.32
N LEU A 263 0.16 -37.46 21.63
CA LEU A 263 0.03 -38.77 22.26
C LEU A 263 1.43 -39.36 22.49
N ALA A 264 1.84 -39.41 23.76
CA ALA A 264 3.06 -40.09 24.19
C ALA A 264 2.90 -41.61 24.00
N ARG A 265 3.79 -42.23 23.21
CA ARG A 265 3.94 -43.69 23.19
C ARG A 265 5.31 -44.05 23.77
N ARG A 266 5.29 -44.48 25.04
CA ARG A 266 6.40 -45.12 25.73
C ARG A 266 6.66 -46.49 25.09
N ARG A 267 7.94 -46.84 24.90
CA ARG A 267 8.39 -48.21 24.74
C ARG A 267 9.48 -48.47 25.77
N ASP A 268 9.24 -49.49 26.57
CA ASP A 268 10.16 -50.14 27.49
C ASP A 268 11.31 -50.86 26.76
N VAL A 269 12.26 -51.32 27.60
CA VAL A 269 13.31 -52.35 27.42
C VAL A 269 14.65 -51.80 26.91
N ALA A 270 15.81 -51.97 27.58
CA ALA A 270 16.28 -52.96 28.54
C ALA A 270 17.17 -52.33 29.63
#